data_AF-A0A7C4SFA6-F1
#
_entry.id   AF-A0A7C4SFA6-F1
#
_cell.length_a   1.000
_cell.length_b   1.000
_cell.length_c   1.000
_cell.angle_alpha   90.00
_cell.angle_beta   90.00
_cell.angle_gamma   90.00
#
_symmetry.space_group_name_H-M   'P 1'
#
loop_
_entity.id
_entity.type
_entity.pdbx_description
1 polymer ?
#
loop_
_entity_poly.entity_id
_entity_poly.type
_entity_poly.pdbx_seq_one_letter_code
_entity_poly.pdbx_strand_id
1 'polypeptide(L)'
;MLRTSRVLKRSRDLIGKAVPFYVVNSMLPPIVIFALSRAESIVYALLAPLVAYEVACLLSIVFLFAGRNALGEYSLEPARRLLLVAGVMGLVTAFVIGGVMVLQARKNMIKTLANTRGQERVKKESSAK
;
A
#
# COMPACT_ATOMS: atom_id res chain seq x y z
N MET A 1 5.78 -24.59 3.04
CA MET A 1 5.10 -23.64 3.95
C MET A 1 6.01 -22.57 4.59
N LEU A 2 7.21 -22.89 5.12
CA LEU A 2 8.11 -21.93 5.81
C LEU A 2 8.67 -20.75 4.96
N ARG A 3 8.70 -20.85 3.63
CA ARG A 3 9.09 -19.74 2.74
C ARG A 3 7.95 -18.73 2.55
N THR A 4 6.72 -19.22 2.42
CA THR A 4 5.52 -18.39 2.21
C THR A 4 5.26 -17.51 3.43
N SER A 5 5.40 -18.04 4.65
CA SER A 5 5.24 -17.27 5.89
C SER A 5 6.31 -16.19 6.05
N ARG A 6 7.58 -16.49 5.69
CA ARG A 6 8.67 -15.50 5.70
C ARG A 6 8.45 -14.35 4.72
N VAL A 7 7.91 -14.64 3.53
CA VAL A 7 7.61 -13.60 2.53
C VAL A 7 6.40 -12.76 2.94
N LEU A 8 5.35 -13.36 3.51
CA LEU A 8 4.24 -12.59 4.09
C LEU A 8 4.74 -11.64 5.18
N LYS A 9 5.60 -12.13 6.08
CA LYS A 9 6.21 -11.31 7.14
C LYS A 9 7.04 -10.16 6.56
N ARG A 10 7.83 -10.41 5.52
CA ARG A 10 8.65 -9.39 4.84
C ARG A 10 7.80 -8.36 4.08
N SER A 11 6.73 -8.79 3.41
CA SER A 11 5.79 -7.89 2.75
C SER A 11 5.05 -7.01 3.77
N ARG A 12 4.66 -7.59 4.92
CA ARG A 12 4.06 -6.83 6.03
C ARG A 12 5.03 -5.80 6.62
N ASP A 13 6.31 -6.14 6.74
CA ASP A 13 7.36 -5.23 7.22
C ASP A 13 7.59 -4.06 6.26
N LEU A 14 7.63 -4.33 4.94
CA LEU A 14 7.72 -3.29 3.92
C LEU A 14 6.51 -2.35 3.93
N ILE A 15 5.30 -2.90 4.09
CA ILE A 15 4.08 -2.09 4.24
C ILE A 15 4.17 -1.26 5.53
N GLY A 16 4.67 -1.82 6.63
CA GLY A 16 4.90 -1.11 7.88
C GLY A 16 5.83 0.09 7.73
N LYS A 17 6.90 -0.05 6.93
CA LYS A 17 7.83 1.04 6.59
C LYS A 17 7.21 2.08 5.65
N ALA A 18 6.21 1.71 4.86
CA ALA A 18 5.48 2.66 4.01
C ALA A 18 4.50 3.53 4.82
N VAL A 19 3.91 3.02 5.91
CA VAL A 19 2.93 3.74 6.77
C VAL A 19 3.38 5.17 7.12
N PRO A 20 4.58 5.43 7.66
CA PRO A 20 4.98 6.79 8.03
C PRO A 20 4.96 7.76 6.85
N PHE A 21 5.27 7.33 5.63
CA PHE A 21 5.19 8.20 4.44
C PHE A 21 3.75 8.61 4.12
N TYR A 22 2.80 7.69 4.28
CA TYR A 22 1.38 8.01 4.10
C TYR A 22 0.88 8.95 5.20
N VAL A 23 1.27 8.71 6.45
CA VAL A 23 0.88 9.55 7.60
C VAL A 23 1.44 10.97 7.47
N VAL A 24 2.74 11.09 7.22
CA VAL A 24 3.38 12.41 7.04
C VAL A 24 2.74 13.15 5.87
N ASN A 25 2.47 12.47 4.75
CA ASN A 25 1.83 13.12 3.61
C ASN A 25 0.38 13.53 3.90
N SER A 26 -0.36 12.76 4.71
CA SER A 26 -1.71 13.15 5.14
C SER A 26 -1.74 14.36 6.08
N MET A 27 -0.62 14.68 6.74
CA MET A 27 -0.49 15.87 7.58
C MET A 27 -0.11 17.14 6.80
N LEU A 28 0.40 17.00 5.58
CA LEU A 28 0.75 18.16 4.75
C LEU A 28 -0.48 19.06 4.43
N PRO A 29 -1.63 18.53 3.97
CA PRO A 29 -2.80 19.34 3.69
C PRO A 29 -3.28 20.20 4.87
N PRO A 30 -3.51 19.66 6.08
CA PRO A 30 -3.95 20.48 7.20
C PRO A 30 -2.90 21.51 7.64
N ILE A 31 -1.59 21.20 7.54
CA ILE A 31 -0.53 22.18 7.81
C ILE A 31 -0.56 23.32 6.79
N VAL A 32 -0.75 23.01 5.51
CA VAL A 32 -0.82 24.02 4.44
C VAL A 32 -2.09 24.86 4.57
N ILE A 33 -3.24 24.26 4.88
CA ILE A 33 -4.48 24.99 5.16
C ILE A 33 -4.27 25.95 6.35
N PHE A 34 -3.66 25.46 7.43
CA PHE A 34 -3.38 26.27 8.61
C PHE A 34 -2.40 27.42 8.30
N ALA A 35 -1.34 27.16 7.54
CA ALA A 35 -0.37 28.18 7.14
C ALA A 35 -0.98 29.23 6.20
N LEU A 36 -1.83 28.80 5.26
CA LEU A 36 -2.50 29.68 4.31
C LEU A 36 -3.70 30.40 4.92
N SER A 37 -4.23 29.99 6.08
CA SER A 37 -5.40 30.60 6.73
C SER A 37 -5.32 32.13 6.89
N ARG A 38 -4.11 32.70 6.91
CA ARG A 38 -3.86 34.15 6.97
C ARG A 38 -3.93 34.89 5.62
N ALA A 39 -3.97 34.16 4.49
CA ALA A 39 -3.98 34.70 3.14
C ALA A 39 -5.38 34.51 2.52
N GLU A 40 -6.33 35.37 2.91
CA GLU A 40 -7.77 35.22 2.64
C GLU A 40 -8.12 34.99 1.16
N SER A 41 -7.41 35.61 0.22
CA SER A 41 -7.69 35.51 -1.22
C SER A 41 -7.21 34.21 -1.87
N ILE A 42 -6.14 33.59 -1.35
CA ILE A 42 -5.55 32.37 -1.92
C ILE A 42 -6.22 31.12 -1.32
N VAL A 43 -6.68 31.21 -0.07
CA VAL A 43 -7.30 30.11 0.65
C VAL A 43 -8.51 29.57 -0.10
N TYR A 44 -9.45 30.41 -0.52
CA TYR A 44 -10.68 29.91 -1.16
C TYR A 44 -10.44 29.19 -2.49
N ALA A 45 -9.41 29.59 -3.26
CA ALA A 45 -9.04 28.92 -4.50
C ALA A 45 -8.34 27.57 -4.26
N LEU A 46 -7.53 27.47 -3.18
CA LEU A 46 -6.79 26.25 -2.86
C LEU A 46 -7.50 25.30 -1.87
N LEU A 47 -8.55 25.75 -1.17
CA LEU A 47 -9.20 24.96 -0.13
C LEU A 47 -9.87 23.70 -0.71
N ALA A 48 -10.66 23.86 -1.77
CA ALA A 48 -11.34 22.74 -2.44
C ALA A 48 -10.37 21.65 -2.95
N PRO A 49 -9.30 21.98 -3.70
CA PRO A 49 -8.34 20.96 -4.14
C PRO A 49 -7.53 20.36 -2.97
N LEU A 50 -7.20 21.13 -1.92
CA LEU A 50 -6.51 20.57 -0.75
C LEU A 50 -7.38 19.58 0.01
N VAL A 51 -8.65 19.89 0.23
CA VAL A 51 -9.60 18.97 0.90
C VAL A 51 -9.79 17.71 0.07
N ALA A 52 -9.95 17.82 -1.26
CA ALA A 52 -10.04 16.66 -2.14
C ALA A 52 -8.78 15.78 -2.07
N TYR A 53 -7.59 16.41 -2.03
CA TYR A 53 -6.32 15.71 -1.89
C TYR A 53 -6.16 15.05 -0.51
N GLU A 54 -6.64 15.69 0.56
CA GLU A 54 -6.65 15.13 1.91
C GLU A 54 -7.54 13.89 2.01
N VAL A 55 -8.75 13.96 1.44
CA VAL A 55 -9.66 12.80 1.33
C VAL A 55 -8.98 11.66 0.57
N ALA A 56 -8.27 11.96 -0.53
CA ALA A 56 -7.51 10.96 -1.27
C ALA A 56 -6.38 10.34 -0.42
N CYS A 57 -5.66 11.15 0.37
CA CYS A 57 -4.63 10.66 1.30
C CYS A 57 -5.21 9.71 2.35
N LEU A 58 -6.34 10.09 2.97
CA LEU A 58 -7.04 9.27 3.96
C LEU A 58 -7.53 7.96 3.35
N LEU A 59 -8.15 7.99 2.18
CA LEU A 59 -8.58 6.78 1.47
C LEU A 59 -7.38 5.87 1.17
N SER A 60 -6.26 6.44 0.73
CA SER A 60 -5.00 5.72 0.46
C SER A 60 -4.49 4.99 1.71
N ILE A 61 -4.57 5.62 2.89
CA ILE A 61 -4.24 5.00 4.18
C ILE A 61 -5.22 3.86 4.49
N VAL A 62 -6.53 4.06 4.30
CA VAL A 62 -7.54 3.02 4.54
C VAL A 62 -7.26 1.79 3.68
N PHE A 63 -6.98 1.97 2.38
CA PHE A 63 -6.63 0.85 1.50
C PHE A 63 -5.32 0.16 1.90
N LEU A 64 -4.33 0.91 2.38
CA LEU A 64 -3.08 0.35 2.91
C LEU A 64 -3.35 -0.56 4.12
N PHE A 65 -4.14 -0.08 5.09
CA PHE A 65 -4.50 -0.85 6.27
C PHE A 65 -5.39 -2.05 5.94
N ALA A 66 -6.38 -1.89 5.06
CA ALA A 66 -7.23 -2.98 4.59
C ALA A 66 -6.40 -4.07 3.88
N GLY A 67 -5.46 -3.66 3.01
CA GLY A 67 -4.51 -4.58 2.37
C GLY A 67 -3.61 -5.30 3.38
N ARG A 68 -3.16 -4.59 4.43
CA ARG A 68 -2.35 -5.17 5.51
C ARG A 68 -3.13 -6.16 6.38
N ASN A 69 -4.41 -5.89 6.67
CA ASN A 69 -5.28 -6.81 7.40
C ASN A 69 -5.63 -8.04 6.58
N ALA A 70 -5.98 -7.87 5.30
CA ALA A 70 -6.23 -9.00 4.39
C ALA A 70 -5.00 -9.93 4.24
N LEU A 71 -3.79 -9.36 4.29
CA LEU A 71 -2.53 -10.08 4.39
C LEU A 71 -2.40 -10.91 5.68
N GLY A 72 -2.93 -10.39 6.80
CA GLY A 72 -2.94 -11.06 8.10
C GLY A 72 -3.92 -12.24 8.16
N GLU A 73 -5.03 -12.13 7.44
CA GLU A 73 -6.06 -13.18 7.32
C GLU A 73 -5.72 -14.25 6.26
N TYR A 74 -4.51 -14.23 5.69
CA TYR A 74 -4.09 -15.12 4.58
C TYR A 74 -4.95 -15.00 3.30
N SER A 75 -5.76 -13.95 3.16
CA SER A 75 -6.62 -13.74 1.99
C SER A 75 -5.86 -13.01 0.88
N LEU A 76 -5.19 -13.82 0.06
CA LEU A 76 -4.21 -13.38 -0.95
C LEU A 76 -4.80 -12.56 -2.09
N GLU A 77 -6.00 -12.90 -2.53
CA GLU A 77 -6.70 -12.22 -3.62
C GLU A 77 -7.15 -10.79 -3.28
N PRO A 78 -7.89 -10.56 -2.18
CA PRO A 78 -8.26 -9.21 -1.78
C PRO A 78 -7.04 -8.39 -1.38
N ALA A 79 -6.06 -8.97 -0.67
CA ALA A 79 -4.81 -8.28 -0.36
C ALA A 79 -4.11 -7.77 -1.63
N ARG A 80 -4.09 -8.56 -2.71
CA ARG A 80 -3.47 -8.18 -3.99
C ARG A 80 -4.18 -6.99 -4.65
N ARG A 81 -5.52 -6.94 -4.62
CA ARG A 81 -6.30 -5.84 -5.21
C ARG A 81 -6.13 -4.57 -4.37
N LEU A 82 -6.31 -4.69 -3.05
CA LEU A 82 -6.21 -3.57 -2.11
C LEU A 82 -4.81 -2.95 -2.09
N LEU A 83 -3.75 -3.76 -2.10
CA LEU A 83 -2.37 -3.25 -2.19
C LEU A 83 -2.03 -2.62 -3.54
N LEU A 84 -2.68 -3.06 -4.63
CA LEU A 84 -2.50 -2.37 -5.92
C LEU A 84 -3.12 -0.98 -5.86
N VAL A 85 -4.36 -0.89 -5.37
CA VAL A 85 -5.07 0.39 -5.22
C VAL A 85 -4.29 1.31 -4.29
N ALA A 86 -3.89 0.82 -3.12
CA ALA A 86 -3.08 1.57 -2.15
C ALA A 86 -1.74 2.01 -2.74
N GLY A 87 -1.06 1.13 -3.49
CA GLY A 87 0.22 1.43 -4.10
C GLY A 87 0.12 2.48 -5.21
N VAL A 88 -0.89 2.38 -6.08
CA VAL A 88 -1.14 3.36 -7.16
C VAL A 88 -1.55 4.71 -6.57
N MET A 89 -2.49 4.75 -5.63
CA MET A 89 -2.84 6.00 -4.95
C MET A 89 -1.66 6.57 -4.17
N GLY A 90 -0.87 5.73 -3.52
CA GLY A 90 0.34 6.12 -2.78
C GLY A 90 1.46 6.69 -3.64
N LEU A 91 1.44 6.52 -4.96
CA LEU A 91 2.38 7.24 -5.83
C LEU A 91 2.11 8.75 -5.78
N VAL A 92 0.83 9.13 -5.69
CA VAL A 92 0.39 10.53 -5.64
C VAL A 92 0.30 11.03 -4.19
N THR A 93 -0.05 10.15 -3.25
CA THR A 93 -0.38 10.52 -1.87
C THR A 93 0.65 10.05 -0.81
N ALA A 94 1.80 9.52 -1.20
CA ALA A 94 2.83 9.06 -0.26
C ALA A 94 4.25 9.25 -0.80
N PHE A 95 4.53 10.47 -1.32
CA PHE A 95 5.85 10.90 -1.81
C PHE A 95 6.48 10.01 -2.89
N VAL A 96 5.69 9.25 -3.67
CA VAL A 96 6.15 8.21 -4.61
C VAL A 96 6.82 7.01 -3.93
N ILE A 97 7.73 7.24 -2.98
CA ILE A 97 8.50 6.24 -2.24
C ILE A 97 7.56 5.28 -1.49
N GLY A 98 6.53 5.80 -0.81
CA GLY A 98 5.54 4.99 -0.10
C GLY A 98 4.75 4.09 -1.05
N GLY A 99 4.26 4.64 -2.17
CA GLY A 99 3.57 3.87 -3.21
C GLY A 99 4.44 2.78 -3.84
N VAL A 100 5.70 3.11 -4.15
CA VAL A 100 6.68 2.15 -4.71
C VAL A 100 6.96 1.01 -3.73
N MET A 101 7.14 1.30 -2.43
CA MET A 101 7.34 0.27 -1.41
C MET A 101 6.16 -0.72 -1.34
N VAL A 102 4.93 -0.22 -1.43
CA VAL A 102 3.71 -1.04 -1.43
C VAL A 102 3.61 -1.91 -2.69
N LEU A 103 3.92 -1.34 -3.85
CA LEU A 103 3.95 -2.08 -5.12
C LEU A 103 5.06 -3.13 -5.16
N GLN A 104 6.23 -2.85 -4.59
CA GLN A 104 7.32 -3.81 -4.44
C GLN A 104 6.92 -4.96 -3.50
N ALA A 105 6.31 -4.65 -2.35
CA ALA A 105 5.81 -5.66 -1.42
C ALA A 105 4.80 -6.61 -2.08
N ARG A 106 3.92 -6.06 -2.93
CA ARG A 106 2.98 -6.82 -3.76
C ARG A 106 3.68 -7.69 -4.81
N LYS A 107 4.63 -7.13 -5.58
CA LYS A 107 5.38 -7.87 -6.61
C LYS A 107 6.14 -9.06 -6.02
N ASN A 108 6.81 -8.86 -4.89
CA ASN A 108 7.56 -9.90 -4.18
C ASN A 108 6.65 -11.03 -3.69
N MET A 109 5.44 -10.67 -3.23
CA MET A 109 4.43 -11.64 -2.82
C MET A 109 3.99 -12.53 -4.00
N ILE A 110 3.61 -11.92 -5.12
CA ILE A 110 3.14 -12.64 -6.33
C ILE A 110 4.21 -13.59 -6.88
N LYS A 111 5.45 -13.10 -7.02
CA LYS A 111 6.57 -13.89 -7.55
C LYS A 111 6.83 -15.14 -6.70
N THR A 112 6.68 -15.02 -5.38
CA THR A 112 6.88 -16.14 -4.45
C THR A 112 5.74 -17.15 -4.50
N LEU A 113 4.49 -16.69 -4.61
CA LEU A 113 3.32 -17.56 -4.74
C LEU A 113 3.35 -18.37 -6.05
N ALA A 114 3.74 -17.74 -7.15
CA ALA A 114 3.90 -18.40 -8.44
C ALA A 114 4.99 -19.50 -8.39
N ASN A 115 6.15 -19.20 -7.81
CA ASN A 115 7.22 -20.18 -7.64
C ASN A 115 6.84 -21.36 -6.72
N THR A 116 6.07 -21.08 -5.67
CA THR A 116 5.64 -22.14 -4.71
C THR A 116 4.63 -23.09 -5.36
N ARG A 117 3.66 -22.58 -6.12
CA ARG A 117 2.72 -23.41 -6.90
C ARG A 117 3.42 -24.21 -8.00
N GLY A 118 4.45 -23.64 -8.63
CA GLY A 118 5.27 -24.34 -9.63
C GLY A 118 6.01 -25.54 -9.02
N GLN A 119 6.66 -25.36 -7.86
CA GLN A 119 7.33 -26.46 -7.17
C GLN A 119 6.37 -27.56 -6.68
N GLU A 120 5.16 -27.22 -6.23
CA GLU A 120 4.17 -28.22 -5.82
C GLU A 120 3.65 -29.05 -7.00
N ARG A 121 3.51 -28.45 -8.19
CA ARG A 121 3.12 -29.19 -9.41
C ARG A 121 4.22 -30.16 -9.86
N VAL A 122 5.46 -29.71 -9.90
CA VAL A 122 6.61 -30.57 -10.27
C VAL A 122 6.78 -31.72 -9.28
N LYS A 123 6.57 -31.49 -7.99
CA LYS A 123 6.66 -32.54 -6.98
C LYS A 123 5.53 -33.57 -7.08
N LYS A 124 4.32 -33.15 -7.48
CA LYS A 124 3.20 -34.07 -7.75
C LYS A 124 3.43 -34.92 -9.00
N GLU A 125 3.97 -34.34 -10.07
CA GLU A 125 4.32 -35.08 -11.29
C GLU A 125 5.48 -36.06 -11.08
N SER A 126 6.46 -35.69 -10.25
CA SER A 126 7.60 -36.56 -9.94
C SER A 126 7.27 -37.70 -8.97
N SER A 127 6.15 -37.64 -8.25
CA SER A 127 5.70 -38.69 -7.32
C SER A 127 4.66 -39.64 -7.93
N ALA A 128 4.20 -39.35 -9.16
CA ALA A 128 3.27 -40.16 -9.93
C ALA A 128 3.98 -41.00 -11.02
N LYS A 129 5.31 -40.95 -11.07
CA LYS A 129 6.19 -41.85 -11.84
C LYS A 129 6.90 -42.77 -10.86
#